data_AF-A0A6A6SLQ2-F1
#
_entry.id   AF-A0A6A6SLQ2-F1
#
_cell.length_a   1.000
_cell.length_b   1.000
_cell.length_c   1.000
_cell.angle_alpha   90.00
_cell.angle_beta   90.00
_cell.angle_gamma   90.00
#
_symmetry.space_group_name_H-M   'P 1'
#
loop_
_entity.id
_entity.type
_entity.pdbx_description
1 polymer ?
#
loop_
_entity_poly.entity_id
_entity_poly.type
_entity_poly.pdbx_seq_one_letter_code
_entity_poly.pdbx_strand_id
1 'polypeptide(L)'
;MLSPRLLRPPALQLLAGHGRLLVPIKHPAGAAILPTIRGFHATASRRAESLSSLDVSMNAAQELLCTLPHELLQLIHTGLPWYAALPASAFVVRALLTFTAGIRVRPRIARYYNINPLRHAMSLQILQKYMKTGGFSNPTQAKRVISASIKQETNSLHKRWHCSVWQQVSFAIGQFPIFLVMAESVRRMAATKDGLLNMALRGVGLIGGDTETNAAIVDGQWVADLTANPWFEPSLATEGMLWFPNLLIPDPTGLLPFVLSAVMFTNVYVAKNSATGNFERGSSFSRRVRVFMIGVSLCIGPFCQYLPSGLILYWISSTSSAMAWNAWLDRRYPVAEGFGPCKRKLVQLPLRLPRK
;
A
#
# COMPACT_ATOMS: atom_id res chain seq x y z
N MET A 1 -5.05 33.89 -50.09
CA MET A 1 -5.58 32.91 -51.07
C MET A 1 -5.38 31.54 -50.45
N LEU A 2 -6.35 31.01 -49.71
CA LEU A 2 -7.51 30.20 -50.15
C LEU A 2 -7.28 28.73 -49.72
N SER A 3 -7.98 28.31 -48.67
CA SER A 3 -8.47 26.92 -48.45
C SER A 3 -9.44 26.50 -49.59
N PRO A 4 -10.16 25.37 -49.54
CA PRO A 4 -10.03 24.07 -48.84
C PRO A 4 -10.25 22.86 -49.80
N ARG A 5 -10.30 21.60 -49.31
CA ARG A 5 -11.52 20.74 -49.32
C ARG A 5 -11.30 19.31 -48.81
N LEU A 6 -12.24 18.92 -47.96
CA LEU A 6 -12.54 17.61 -47.37
C LEU A 6 -13.08 16.63 -48.41
N LEU A 7 -13.05 15.32 -48.14
CA LEU A 7 -14.16 14.38 -48.42
C LEU A 7 -14.09 13.13 -47.51
N ARG A 8 -15.22 12.82 -46.86
CA ARG A 8 -15.57 11.57 -46.14
C ARG A 8 -15.98 10.47 -47.14
N PRO A 9 -16.11 9.21 -46.68
CA PRO A 9 -17.16 8.32 -47.17
C PRO A 9 -18.18 7.90 -46.07
N PRO A 10 -19.34 7.34 -46.47
CA PRO A 10 -20.60 7.44 -45.73
C PRO A 10 -21.03 6.19 -44.96
N ALA A 11 -22.10 6.36 -44.17
CA ALA A 11 -22.90 5.35 -43.50
C ALA A 11 -23.95 4.71 -44.45
N LEU A 12 -24.35 3.47 -44.16
CA LEU A 12 -25.53 2.79 -44.73
C LEU A 12 -26.06 1.82 -43.65
N GLN A 13 -27.09 2.20 -42.87
CA GLN A 13 -28.54 2.08 -43.09
C GLN A 13 -29.12 0.65 -43.07
N LEU A 14 -30.04 0.49 -42.12
CA LEU A 14 -31.00 -0.58 -41.84
C LEU A 14 -31.84 -0.99 -43.05
N LEU A 15 -32.26 -2.27 -43.09
CA LEU A 15 -33.54 -2.66 -43.70
C LEU A 15 -34.18 -3.81 -42.92
N ALA A 16 -35.33 -3.49 -42.31
CA ALA A 16 -36.35 -4.44 -41.91
C ALA A 16 -37.22 -4.78 -43.14
N GLY A 17 -37.68 -6.02 -43.25
CA GLY A 17 -38.61 -6.45 -44.30
C GLY A 17 -39.54 -7.55 -43.78
N HIS A 18 -40.81 -7.19 -43.58
CA HIS A 18 -41.95 -8.08 -43.30
C HIS A 18 -42.29 -8.96 -44.50
N GLY A 19 -42.89 -10.15 -44.28
CA GLY A 19 -43.56 -10.89 -45.36
C GLY A 19 -44.02 -12.31 -45.05
N ARG A 20 -45.15 -12.41 -44.34
CA ARG A 20 -46.21 -13.46 -44.32
C ARG A 20 -45.97 -14.82 -45.01
N LEU A 21 -46.33 -15.90 -44.30
CA LEU A 21 -47.30 -16.89 -44.80
C LEU A 21 -47.92 -17.71 -43.65
N LEU A 22 -49.26 -17.70 -43.61
CA LEU A 22 -50.15 -18.41 -42.69
C LEU A 22 -50.52 -19.77 -43.30
N VAL A 23 -50.52 -20.85 -42.52
CA VAL A 23 -51.46 -21.98 -42.65
C VAL A 23 -51.77 -22.55 -41.25
N PRO A 24 -53.05 -22.65 -40.84
CA PRO A 24 -53.45 -23.25 -39.57
C PRO A 24 -53.99 -24.68 -39.77
N ILE A 25 -53.68 -25.60 -38.85
CA ILE A 25 -54.41 -26.89 -38.73
C ILE A 25 -54.72 -27.12 -37.24
N LYS A 26 -56.02 -27.22 -36.93
CA LYS A 26 -56.60 -27.62 -35.64
C LYS A 26 -56.66 -29.14 -35.52
N HIS A 27 -56.44 -29.69 -34.33
CA HIS A 27 -57.22 -30.79 -33.71
C HIS A 27 -56.83 -30.94 -32.20
N PRO A 28 -57.64 -31.60 -31.35
CA PRO A 28 -58.02 -31.08 -30.03
C PRO A 28 -57.44 -31.80 -28.80
N ALA A 29 -57.55 -31.09 -27.66
CA ALA A 29 -57.68 -31.48 -26.25
C ALA A 29 -57.27 -32.89 -25.79
N GLY A 30 -56.27 -32.93 -24.89
CA GLY A 30 -56.01 -34.02 -23.96
C GLY A 30 -55.26 -33.48 -22.74
N ALA A 31 -55.90 -33.53 -21.56
CA ALA A 31 -55.40 -33.01 -20.30
C ALA A 31 -54.28 -33.90 -19.73
N ALA A 32 -53.16 -33.29 -19.32
CA ALA A 32 -52.17 -33.92 -18.45
C ALA A 32 -51.56 -32.87 -17.52
N ILE A 33 -51.93 -32.97 -16.24
CA ILE A 33 -51.42 -32.18 -15.12
C ILE A 33 -50.09 -32.82 -14.70
N LEU A 34 -48.97 -32.10 -14.83
CA LEU A 34 -47.68 -32.50 -14.27
C LEU A 34 -47.37 -31.63 -13.05
N PRO A 35 -47.10 -32.22 -11.86
CA PRO A 35 -46.74 -31.44 -10.68
C PRO A 35 -45.27 -31.00 -10.75
N THR A 36 -45.04 -29.69 -10.73
CA THR A 36 -43.72 -29.09 -10.49
C THR A 36 -43.32 -29.22 -9.02
N ILE A 37 -42.65 -30.32 -8.67
CA ILE A 37 -41.87 -30.40 -7.43
C ILE A 37 -40.52 -29.74 -7.68
N ARG A 38 -40.40 -28.44 -7.35
CA ARG A 38 -39.10 -27.77 -7.22
C ARG A 38 -38.45 -28.23 -5.92
N GLY A 39 -37.68 -29.31 -5.99
CA GLY A 39 -36.71 -29.64 -4.94
C GLY A 39 -35.59 -28.59 -4.93
N PHE A 40 -35.49 -27.83 -3.84
CA PHE A 40 -34.31 -27.02 -3.55
C PHE A 40 -33.12 -27.96 -3.28
N HIS A 41 -32.34 -28.28 -4.30
CA HIS A 41 -31.00 -28.84 -4.11
C HIS A 41 -30.07 -27.72 -3.64
N ALA A 42 -29.78 -27.69 -2.33
CA ALA A 42 -28.71 -26.85 -1.79
C ALA A 42 -27.37 -27.30 -2.39
N THR A 43 -26.76 -26.46 -3.24
CA THR A 43 -25.45 -26.66 -3.86
C THR A 43 -24.32 -26.42 -2.86
N ALA A 44 -24.18 -27.29 -1.86
CA ALA A 44 -23.11 -27.19 -0.86
C ALA A 44 -21.75 -27.75 -1.36
N SER A 45 -21.74 -28.82 -2.16
CA SER A 45 -20.51 -29.51 -2.56
C SER A 45 -19.59 -28.68 -3.46
N ARG A 46 -20.15 -28.01 -4.46
CA ARG A 46 -19.37 -27.23 -5.44
C ARG A 46 -18.67 -26.00 -4.84
N ARG A 47 -19.21 -25.47 -3.73
CA ARG A 47 -18.61 -24.36 -2.98
C ARG A 47 -17.49 -24.83 -2.06
N ALA A 48 -17.60 -26.04 -1.50
CA ALA A 48 -16.53 -26.64 -0.70
C ALA A 48 -15.33 -27.05 -1.58
N GLU A 49 -15.57 -27.61 -2.76
CA GLU A 49 -14.52 -27.94 -3.74
C GLU A 49 -13.87 -26.69 -4.36
N SER A 50 -14.64 -25.61 -4.57
CA SER A 50 -14.06 -24.36 -5.06
C SER A 50 -13.26 -23.62 -3.98
N LEU A 51 -13.68 -23.70 -2.71
CA LEU A 51 -12.90 -23.17 -1.59
C LEU A 51 -11.63 -23.99 -1.38
N SER A 52 -11.70 -25.33 -1.39
CA SER A 52 -10.50 -26.17 -1.25
C SER A 52 -9.51 -26.00 -2.40
N SER A 53 -9.99 -25.85 -3.65
CA SER A 53 -9.10 -25.56 -4.80
C SER A 53 -8.52 -24.14 -4.76
N LEU A 54 -9.26 -23.15 -4.25
CA LEU A 54 -8.72 -21.81 -4.00
C LEU A 54 -7.69 -21.82 -2.87
N ASP A 55 -7.93 -22.58 -1.81
CA ASP A 55 -7.00 -22.72 -0.68
C ASP A 55 -5.70 -23.42 -1.11
N VAL A 56 -5.80 -24.48 -1.92
CA VAL A 56 -4.63 -25.16 -2.51
C VAL A 56 -3.85 -24.21 -3.43
N SER A 57 -4.55 -23.42 -4.27
CA SER A 57 -3.92 -22.42 -5.14
C SER A 57 -3.27 -21.27 -4.37
N MET A 58 -3.91 -20.79 -3.30
CA MET A 58 -3.33 -19.77 -2.42
C MET A 58 -2.10 -20.28 -1.67
N ASN A 59 -2.14 -21.51 -1.18
CA ASN A 59 -0.99 -22.13 -0.50
C ASN A 59 0.19 -22.31 -1.48
N ALA A 60 -0.07 -22.81 -2.69
CA ALA A 60 0.94 -22.93 -3.74
C ALA A 60 1.51 -21.57 -4.17
N ALA A 61 0.66 -20.55 -4.28
CA ALA A 61 1.10 -19.18 -4.57
C ALA A 61 1.95 -18.60 -3.44
N GLN A 62 1.58 -18.84 -2.18
CA GLN A 62 2.34 -18.39 -1.02
C GLN A 62 3.70 -19.09 -0.94
N GLU A 63 3.76 -20.39 -1.21
CA GLU A 63 5.02 -21.13 -1.33
C GLU A 63 5.92 -20.53 -2.40
N LEU A 64 5.40 -20.36 -3.63
CA LEU A 64 6.17 -19.77 -4.74
C LEU A 64 6.65 -18.33 -4.43
N LEU A 65 5.80 -17.52 -3.79
CA LEU A 65 6.13 -16.15 -3.40
C LEU A 65 7.26 -16.10 -2.37
N CYS A 66 7.31 -17.06 -1.44
CA CYS A 66 8.32 -17.10 -0.39
C CYS A 66 9.62 -17.79 -0.83
N THR A 67 9.61 -18.56 -1.94
CA THR A 67 10.81 -19.25 -2.44
C THR A 67 11.91 -18.25 -2.82
N LEU A 68 11.58 -17.18 -3.55
CA LEU A 68 12.58 -16.20 -3.99
C LEU A 68 13.27 -15.48 -2.81
N PRO A 69 12.54 -14.96 -1.80
CA PRO A 69 13.13 -14.50 -0.54
C PRO A 69 14.02 -15.52 0.16
N HIS A 70 13.59 -16.78 0.22
CA HIS A 70 14.33 -17.83 0.91
C HIS A 70 15.67 -18.09 0.22
N GLU A 71 15.67 -18.25 -1.11
CA GLU A 71 16.91 -18.40 -1.89
C GLU A 71 17.84 -17.19 -1.75
N LEU A 72 17.29 -15.97 -1.74
CA LEU A 72 18.07 -14.76 -1.50
C LEU A 72 18.73 -14.78 -0.10
N LEU A 73 17.98 -15.18 0.92
CA LEU A 73 18.47 -15.29 2.29
C LEU A 73 19.59 -16.34 2.39
N GLN A 74 19.38 -17.53 1.82
CA GLN A 74 20.37 -18.60 1.80
C GLN A 74 21.64 -18.18 1.06
N LEU A 75 21.50 -17.53 -0.11
CA LEU A 75 22.64 -17.03 -0.88
C LEU A 75 23.48 -16.04 -0.07
N ILE A 76 22.85 -15.11 0.63
CA ILE A 76 23.57 -14.14 1.48
C ILE A 76 24.21 -14.86 2.68
N HIS A 77 23.53 -15.85 3.25
CA HIS A 77 24.01 -16.62 4.38
C HIS A 77 25.28 -17.42 4.06
N THR A 78 25.50 -17.84 2.80
CA THR A 78 26.75 -18.53 2.39
C THR A 78 28.04 -17.81 2.78
N GLY A 79 28.00 -16.47 2.91
CA GLY A 79 29.15 -15.66 3.31
C GLY A 79 28.97 -14.88 4.61
N LEU A 80 27.79 -14.92 5.24
CA LEU A 80 27.46 -14.12 6.43
C LEU A 80 26.62 -14.92 7.43
N PRO A 81 26.88 -14.80 8.74
CA PRO A 81 26.02 -15.40 9.75
C PRO A 81 24.63 -14.76 9.76
N TRP A 82 23.61 -15.47 10.26
CA TRP A 82 22.22 -15.03 10.20
C TRP A 82 21.94 -13.64 10.77
N TYR A 83 22.58 -13.29 11.90
CA TYR A 83 22.43 -11.95 12.48
C TYR A 83 22.84 -10.81 11.53
N ALA A 84 23.72 -11.07 10.55
CA ALA A 84 24.17 -10.13 9.53
C ALA A 84 23.46 -10.33 8.18
N ALA A 85 23.15 -11.59 7.82
CA ALA A 85 22.45 -11.93 6.58
C ALA A 85 21.03 -11.33 6.54
N LEU A 86 20.31 -11.34 7.67
CA LEU A 86 18.97 -10.75 7.79
C LEU A 86 18.99 -9.23 7.52
N PRO A 87 19.84 -8.41 8.18
CA PRO A 87 19.99 -7.00 7.82
C PRO A 87 20.47 -6.76 6.38
N ALA A 88 21.43 -7.55 5.90
CA ALA A 88 21.98 -7.39 4.55
C ALA A 88 20.90 -7.63 3.48
N SER A 89 20.10 -8.69 3.62
CA SER A 89 18.98 -8.97 2.71
C SER A 89 17.96 -7.83 2.70
N ALA A 90 17.61 -7.29 3.88
CA ALA A 90 16.71 -6.16 4.00
C ALA A 90 17.25 -4.90 3.30
N PHE A 91 18.56 -4.68 3.34
CA PHE A 91 19.22 -3.57 2.64
C PHE A 91 19.23 -3.78 1.13
N VAL A 92 19.54 -5.00 0.65
CA VAL A 92 19.59 -5.37 -0.78
C VAL A 92 18.22 -5.29 -1.43
N VAL A 93 17.19 -5.88 -0.82
CA VAL A 93 15.80 -5.80 -1.31
C VAL A 93 15.38 -4.33 -1.41
N ARG A 94 15.71 -3.52 -0.40
CA ARG A 94 15.37 -2.10 -0.42
C ARG A 94 16.13 -1.32 -1.47
N ALA A 95 17.39 -1.65 -1.71
CA ALA A 95 18.19 -1.09 -2.80
C ALA A 95 17.52 -1.37 -4.14
N LEU A 96 17.19 -2.64 -4.41
CA LEU A 96 16.54 -3.05 -5.65
C LEU A 96 15.24 -2.28 -5.91
N LEU A 97 14.37 -2.16 -4.92
CA LEU A 97 13.12 -1.39 -5.03
C LEU A 97 13.36 0.11 -5.24
N THR A 98 14.39 0.64 -4.60
CA THR A 98 14.74 2.05 -4.69
C THR A 98 15.32 2.41 -6.05
N PHE A 99 16.24 1.60 -6.59
CA PHE A 99 16.84 1.83 -7.89
C PHE A 99 15.85 1.61 -9.05
N THR A 100 14.97 0.62 -8.93
CA THR A 100 13.98 0.33 -9.98
C THR A 100 12.81 1.31 -9.96
N ALA A 101 12.14 1.50 -8.83
CA ALA A 101 10.94 2.34 -8.76
C ALA A 101 11.22 3.71 -8.14
N GLY A 102 11.99 3.77 -7.04
CA GLY A 102 12.24 5.01 -6.29
C GLY A 102 12.84 6.13 -7.13
N ILE A 103 13.87 5.85 -7.94
CA ILE A 103 14.53 6.81 -8.84
C ILE A 103 13.57 7.39 -9.89
N ARG A 104 12.55 6.62 -10.32
CA ARG A 104 11.56 7.07 -11.31
C ARG A 104 10.45 7.92 -10.68
N VAL A 105 10.08 7.60 -9.43
CA VAL A 105 8.99 8.27 -8.70
C VAL A 105 9.45 9.59 -8.07
N ARG A 106 10.68 9.64 -7.53
CA ARG A 106 11.18 10.80 -6.76
C ARG A 106 11.31 12.13 -7.51
N PRO A 107 11.74 12.18 -8.79
CA PRO A 107 11.73 13.43 -9.55
C PRO A 107 10.32 13.99 -9.76
N ARG A 108 9.33 13.10 -9.96
CA ARG A 108 7.94 13.49 -10.23
C ARG A 108 7.28 14.09 -9.00
N ILE A 109 7.58 13.53 -7.84
CA ILE A 109 7.09 14.06 -6.57
C ILE A 109 7.82 15.35 -6.17
N ALA A 110 9.12 15.49 -6.47
CA ALA A 110 9.83 16.76 -6.26
C ALA A 110 9.22 17.90 -7.08
N ARG A 111 8.89 17.66 -8.36
CA ARG A 111 8.14 18.62 -9.19
C ARG A 111 6.78 18.97 -8.60
N TYR A 112 6.06 17.98 -8.06
CA TYR A 112 4.76 18.22 -7.43
C TYR A 112 4.85 19.22 -6.27
N TYR A 113 5.85 19.10 -5.38
CA TYR A 113 6.04 20.06 -4.29
C TYR A 113 6.61 21.39 -4.74
N ASN A 114 7.46 21.43 -5.77
CA ASN A 114 7.98 22.69 -6.27
C ASN A 114 6.88 23.57 -6.93
N ILE A 115 5.80 22.96 -7.42
CA ILE A 115 4.65 23.66 -8.02
C ILE A 115 3.65 24.15 -6.95
N ASN A 116 3.87 23.80 -5.69
CA ASN A 116 2.99 24.15 -4.59
C ASN A 116 2.63 25.65 -4.46
N PRO A 117 3.58 26.60 -4.51
CA PRO A 117 3.25 28.04 -4.46
C PRO A 117 2.35 28.48 -5.62
N LEU A 118 2.51 27.88 -6.81
CA LEU A 118 1.66 28.19 -7.96
C LEU A 118 0.22 27.69 -7.76
N ARG A 119 0.04 26.51 -7.16
CA ARG A 119 -1.28 25.99 -6.78
C ARG A 119 -1.99 26.90 -5.78
N HIS A 120 -1.25 27.49 -4.84
CA HIS A 120 -1.78 28.51 -3.92
C HIS A 120 -2.22 29.78 -4.63
N ALA A 121 -1.35 30.35 -5.47
CA ALA A 121 -1.65 31.58 -6.16
C ALA A 121 -2.91 31.39 -7.04
N MET A 122 -3.00 30.26 -7.72
CA MET A 122 -4.14 29.88 -8.54
C MET A 122 -5.44 29.70 -7.72
N SER A 123 -5.38 29.03 -6.56
CA SER A 123 -6.57 28.86 -5.72
C SER A 123 -7.11 30.21 -5.22
N LEU A 124 -6.23 31.13 -4.84
CA LEU A 124 -6.59 32.49 -4.45
C LEU A 124 -7.18 33.30 -5.61
N GLN A 125 -6.62 33.19 -6.82
CA GLN A 125 -7.14 33.87 -8.01
C GLN A 125 -8.55 33.39 -8.37
N ILE A 126 -8.78 32.08 -8.34
CA ILE A 126 -10.10 31.49 -8.61
C ILE A 126 -11.10 31.95 -7.54
N LEU A 127 -10.71 31.91 -6.26
CA LEU A 127 -11.53 32.41 -5.16
C LEU A 127 -11.91 33.88 -5.38
N GLN A 128 -10.95 34.74 -5.71
CA GLN A 128 -11.19 36.17 -5.98
C GLN A 128 -12.11 36.39 -7.19
N LYS A 129 -11.96 35.60 -8.25
CA LYS A 129 -12.83 35.66 -9.43
C LYS A 129 -14.28 35.39 -9.03
N TYR A 130 -14.53 34.30 -8.31
CA TYR A 130 -15.88 33.95 -7.85
C TYR A 130 -16.44 34.92 -6.80
N MET A 131 -15.60 35.49 -5.93
CA MET A 131 -16.02 36.55 -5.00
C MET A 131 -16.46 37.82 -5.72
N LYS A 132 -15.82 38.18 -6.84
CA LYS A 132 -16.19 39.35 -7.66
C LYS A 132 -17.43 39.10 -8.53
N THR A 133 -17.56 37.92 -9.11
CA THR A 133 -18.70 37.57 -9.97
C THR A 133 -19.99 37.42 -9.16
N GLY A 134 -19.91 37.00 -7.90
CA GLY A 134 -21.09 36.73 -7.07
C GLY A 134 -21.93 35.58 -7.63
N GLY A 135 -23.19 35.47 -7.18
CA GLY A 135 -24.15 34.52 -7.77
C GLY A 135 -24.31 33.17 -7.05
N PHE A 136 -23.89 33.06 -5.79
CA PHE A 136 -24.14 31.87 -4.97
C PHE A 136 -25.18 32.16 -3.89
N SER A 137 -26.30 31.43 -3.91
CA SER A 137 -27.35 31.55 -2.89
C SER A 137 -27.00 30.83 -1.59
N ASN A 138 -26.18 29.79 -1.64
CA ASN A 138 -25.81 28.96 -0.48
C ASN A 138 -24.28 28.87 -0.31
N PRO A 139 -23.72 29.10 0.90
CA PRO A 139 -22.29 28.99 1.17
C PRO A 139 -21.71 27.58 0.89
N THR A 140 -22.50 26.52 1.06
CA THR A 140 -22.06 25.15 0.77
C THR A 140 -21.93 24.91 -0.74
N GLN A 141 -22.86 25.46 -1.52
CA GLN A 141 -22.82 25.42 -2.99
C GLN A 141 -21.62 26.21 -3.52
N ALA A 142 -21.38 27.41 -2.97
CA ALA A 142 -20.20 28.22 -3.31
C ALA A 142 -18.90 27.43 -3.09
N LYS A 143 -18.72 26.82 -1.91
CA LYS A 143 -17.55 25.99 -1.60
C LYS A 143 -17.40 24.83 -2.57
N ARG A 144 -18.49 24.15 -2.94
CA ARG A 144 -18.46 23.02 -3.87
C ARG A 144 -18.04 23.43 -5.27
N VAL A 145 -18.60 24.51 -5.81
CA VAL A 145 -18.27 25.01 -7.16
C VAL A 145 -16.85 25.55 -7.22
N ILE A 146 -16.44 26.33 -6.21
CA ILE A 146 -15.09 26.90 -6.12
C ILE A 146 -14.05 25.77 -6.00
N SER A 147 -14.26 24.80 -5.11
CA SER A 147 -13.33 23.67 -4.95
C SER A 147 -13.27 22.78 -6.19
N ALA A 148 -14.39 22.56 -6.89
CA ALA A 148 -14.39 21.85 -8.16
C ALA A 148 -13.58 22.58 -9.24
N SER A 149 -13.72 23.90 -9.33
CA SER A 149 -12.98 24.74 -10.29
C SER A 149 -11.48 24.77 -9.98
N ILE A 150 -11.10 24.91 -8.70
CA ILE A 150 -9.71 24.80 -8.25
C ILE A 150 -9.13 23.44 -8.60
N LYS A 151 -9.88 22.35 -8.38
CA LYS A 151 -9.44 20.99 -8.69
C LYS A 151 -9.23 20.80 -10.20
N GLN A 152 -10.11 21.35 -11.04
CA GLN A 152 -9.97 21.27 -12.49
C GLN A 152 -8.68 21.95 -12.99
N GLU A 153 -8.42 23.19 -12.55
CA GLU A 153 -7.21 23.92 -12.92
C GLU A 153 -5.94 23.30 -12.31
N THR A 154 -6.02 22.81 -11.09
CA THR A 154 -4.90 22.07 -10.48
C THR A 154 -4.57 20.80 -11.27
N ASN A 155 -5.58 20.10 -11.80
CA ASN A 155 -5.38 18.92 -12.63
C ASN A 155 -4.79 19.24 -14.00
N SER A 156 -5.17 20.36 -14.63
CA SER A 156 -4.57 20.81 -15.89
C SER A 156 -3.07 21.12 -15.68
N LEU A 157 -2.75 21.75 -14.55
CA LEU A 157 -1.37 22.04 -14.14
C LEU A 157 -0.57 20.75 -13.89
N HIS A 158 -1.13 19.78 -13.18
CA HIS A 158 -0.47 18.48 -12.95
C HIS A 158 -0.17 17.74 -14.26
N LYS A 159 -1.09 17.78 -15.23
CA LYS A 159 -0.89 17.21 -16.56
C LYS A 159 0.24 17.92 -17.30
N ARG A 160 0.26 19.26 -17.29
CA ARG A 160 1.28 20.08 -17.95
C ARG A 160 2.69 19.81 -17.43
N TRP A 161 2.85 19.61 -16.13
CA TRP A 161 4.15 19.40 -15.49
C TRP A 161 4.49 17.92 -15.22
N HIS A 162 3.66 16.99 -15.68
CA HIS A 162 3.80 15.55 -15.46
C HIS A 162 4.11 15.18 -14.00
N CYS A 163 3.34 15.75 -13.07
CA CYS A 163 3.51 15.54 -11.63
C CYS A 163 2.25 14.87 -11.04
N SER A 164 2.46 13.91 -10.13
CA SER A 164 1.37 13.17 -9.47
C SER A 164 1.82 12.65 -8.11
N VAL A 165 0.95 12.77 -7.10
CA VAL A 165 1.17 12.21 -5.75
C VAL A 165 0.87 10.72 -5.71
N TRP A 166 -0.04 10.25 -6.57
CA TRP A 166 -0.47 8.85 -6.57
C TRP A 166 0.68 7.88 -6.79
N GLN A 167 1.69 8.27 -7.55
CA GLN A 167 2.87 7.41 -7.78
C GLN A 167 3.70 7.20 -6.51
N GLN A 168 3.76 8.19 -5.62
CA GLN A 168 4.41 8.05 -4.32
C GLN A 168 3.58 7.17 -3.39
N VAL A 169 2.26 7.33 -3.40
CA VAL A 169 1.33 6.52 -2.60
C VAL A 169 1.40 5.05 -3.04
N SER A 170 1.33 4.79 -4.35
CA SER A 170 1.45 3.45 -4.91
C SER A 170 2.81 2.81 -4.60
N PHE A 171 3.91 3.58 -4.67
CA PHE A 171 5.23 3.08 -4.29
C PHE A 171 5.30 2.69 -2.81
N ALA A 172 4.72 3.51 -1.91
CA ALA A 172 4.67 3.18 -0.48
C ALA A 172 3.80 1.95 -0.18
N ILE A 173 2.62 1.86 -0.80
CA ILE A 173 1.71 0.72 -0.62
C ILE A 173 2.34 -0.58 -1.17
N GLY A 174 3.01 -0.53 -2.32
CA GLY A 174 3.64 -1.70 -2.92
C GLY A 174 4.81 -2.28 -2.12
N GLN A 175 5.40 -1.52 -1.21
CA GLN A 175 6.48 -2.01 -0.34
C GLN A 175 5.98 -2.94 0.77
N PHE A 176 4.77 -2.71 1.26
CA PHE A 176 4.22 -3.47 2.39
C PHE A 176 4.03 -4.96 2.06
N PRO A 177 3.45 -5.37 0.92
CA PRO A 177 3.40 -6.78 0.54
C PRO A 177 4.77 -7.44 0.44
N ILE A 178 5.76 -6.74 -0.11
CA ILE A 178 7.13 -7.30 -0.25
C ILE A 178 7.75 -7.53 1.12
N PHE A 179 7.56 -6.59 2.04
CA PHE A 179 7.97 -6.76 3.43
C PHE A 179 7.29 -7.99 4.05
N LEU A 180 5.97 -8.15 3.87
CA LEU A 180 5.23 -9.29 4.42
C LEU A 180 5.74 -10.63 3.86
N VAL A 181 6.03 -10.72 2.57
CA VAL A 181 6.52 -11.96 1.94
C VAL A 181 7.92 -12.32 2.47
N MET A 182 8.82 -11.34 2.61
CA MET A 182 10.13 -11.58 3.25
C MET A 182 10.00 -11.98 4.72
N ALA A 183 9.15 -11.28 5.47
CA ALA A 183 8.90 -11.54 6.88
C ALA A 183 8.27 -12.94 7.08
N GLU A 184 7.36 -13.33 6.21
CA GLU A 184 6.77 -14.67 6.16
C GLU A 184 7.82 -15.74 5.86
N SER A 185 8.78 -15.45 4.99
CA SER A 185 9.88 -16.38 4.68
C SER A 185 10.78 -16.61 5.90
N VAL A 186 11.20 -15.54 6.58
CA VAL A 186 11.96 -15.62 7.85
C VAL A 186 11.16 -16.35 8.92
N ARG A 187 9.85 -16.09 8.99
CA ARG A 187 8.93 -16.72 9.94
C ARG A 187 8.82 -18.24 9.73
N ARG A 188 8.72 -18.68 8.47
CA ARG A 188 8.71 -20.11 8.08
C ARG A 188 10.02 -20.79 8.41
N MET A 189 11.15 -20.11 8.19
CA MET A 189 12.47 -20.60 8.59
C MET A 189 12.61 -20.75 10.10
N ALA A 190 11.93 -19.90 10.87
CA ALA A 190 11.89 -19.97 12.32
C ALA A 190 10.91 -21.03 12.88
N ALA A 191 10.23 -21.81 12.03
CA ALA A 191 9.24 -22.84 12.41
C ALA A 191 8.10 -22.36 13.32
N THR A 192 7.73 -21.08 13.26
CA THR A 192 6.51 -20.62 13.96
C THR A 192 5.27 -21.03 13.19
N LYS A 193 4.20 -21.44 13.89
CA LYS A 193 2.96 -21.94 13.27
C LYS A 193 1.97 -20.83 12.90
N ASP A 194 2.00 -19.70 13.61
CA ASP A 194 1.09 -18.58 13.40
C ASP A 194 1.54 -17.67 12.26
N GLY A 195 0.62 -17.33 11.35
CA GLY A 195 0.88 -16.31 10.32
C GLY A 195 1.18 -14.93 10.93
N LEU A 196 1.99 -14.11 10.24
CA LEU A 196 2.45 -12.80 10.75
C LEU A 196 1.30 -11.88 11.22
N LEU A 197 0.17 -11.88 10.49
CA LEU A 197 -1.00 -11.08 10.84
C LEU A 197 -1.75 -11.65 12.04
N ASN A 198 -1.83 -12.98 12.18
CA ASN A 198 -2.41 -13.62 13.36
C ASN A 198 -1.57 -13.30 14.60
N MET A 199 -0.25 -13.34 14.47
CA MET A 199 0.70 -13.03 15.53
C MET A 199 0.62 -11.56 15.96
N ALA A 200 0.48 -10.63 15.01
CA ALA A 200 0.25 -9.22 15.31
C ALA A 200 -1.12 -8.97 15.98
N LEU A 201 -2.19 -9.62 15.53
CA LEU A 201 -3.53 -9.49 16.14
C LEU A 201 -3.61 -10.12 17.54
N ARG A 202 -2.93 -11.24 17.78
CA ARG A 202 -2.72 -11.85 19.11
C ARG A 202 -1.95 -10.90 20.02
N GLY A 203 -0.88 -10.30 19.52
CA GLY A 203 -0.10 -9.28 20.24
C GLY A 203 -0.98 -8.12 20.72
N VAL A 204 -1.87 -7.61 19.85
CA VAL A 204 -2.81 -6.51 20.17
C VAL A 204 -3.99 -6.96 21.06
N GLY A 205 -4.11 -8.25 21.39
CA GLY A 205 -5.18 -8.79 22.23
C GLY A 205 -6.56 -8.84 21.55
N LEU A 206 -6.62 -8.74 20.22
CA LEU A 206 -7.87 -8.76 19.44
C LEU A 206 -8.33 -10.17 19.08
N ILE A 207 -7.43 -11.15 19.17
CA ILE A 207 -7.75 -12.57 19.06
C ILE A 207 -7.41 -13.17 20.42
N GLY A 208 -8.44 -13.61 21.14
CA GLY A 208 -8.27 -14.46 22.33
C GLY A 208 -7.81 -15.83 21.85
N GLY A 209 -6.52 -16.10 21.98
CA GLY A 209 -5.96 -17.42 21.74
C GLY A 209 -5.31 -17.86 23.04
N ASP A 210 -5.69 -19.05 23.50
CA ASP A 210 -5.22 -19.67 24.73
C ASP A 210 -3.70 -19.52 24.85
N THR A 211 -3.26 -19.20 26.07
CA THR A 211 -1.87 -19.07 26.48
C THR A 211 -1.18 -20.43 26.46
N GLU A 212 -1.29 -21.19 25.38
CA GLU A 212 -0.44 -22.34 25.11
C GLU A 212 0.82 -21.82 24.43
N THR A 213 1.61 -21.15 25.26
CA THR A 213 3.06 -21.29 25.34
C THR A 213 3.69 -22.08 24.20
N ASN A 214 4.58 -21.44 23.44
CA ASN A 214 5.74 -22.11 22.83
C ASN A 214 6.74 -22.61 23.92
N ALA A 215 6.21 -23.07 25.04
CA ALA A 215 6.87 -23.52 26.26
C ALA A 215 5.92 -24.40 27.09
N ALA A 216 5.30 -25.40 26.46
CA ALA A 216 4.75 -26.54 27.19
C ALA A 216 5.16 -27.81 26.45
N ILE A 217 6.13 -28.47 27.08
CA ILE A 217 6.57 -29.84 26.88
C ILE A 217 5.35 -30.76 26.79
N VAL A 218 5.12 -31.34 25.61
CA VAL A 218 4.45 -32.63 25.47
C VAL A 218 5.28 -33.43 24.47
N ASP A 219 5.86 -34.52 24.98
CA ASP A 219 6.71 -35.52 24.32
C ASP A 219 6.77 -35.49 22.79
N GLY A 220 7.94 -35.17 22.23
CA GLY A 220 8.31 -35.48 20.83
C GLY A 220 7.59 -34.74 19.71
N GLN A 221 6.45 -34.10 19.96
CA GLN A 221 5.60 -33.51 18.91
C GLN A 221 6.20 -32.23 18.32
N TRP A 222 6.88 -31.42 19.13
CA TRP A 222 7.60 -30.23 18.65
C TRP A 222 8.74 -30.61 17.67
N VAL A 223 9.48 -31.69 17.96
CA VAL A 223 10.54 -32.19 17.08
C VAL A 223 9.97 -32.75 15.77
N ALA A 224 8.82 -33.42 15.83
CA ALA A 224 8.11 -33.88 14.63
C ALA A 224 7.62 -32.71 13.76
N ASP A 225 7.10 -31.64 14.37
CA ASP A 225 6.65 -30.44 13.65
C ASP A 225 7.81 -29.63 13.05
N LEU A 226 8.97 -29.59 13.73
CA LEU A 226 10.18 -28.94 13.19
C LEU A 226 10.76 -29.73 12.02
N THR A 227 10.80 -31.06 12.13
CA THR A 227 11.30 -31.94 11.05
C THR A 227 10.32 -32.05 9.87
N ALA A 228 9.02 -31.84 10.09
CA ALA A 228 8.01 -31.77 9.05
C ALA A 228 8.03 -30.44 8.27
N ASN A 229 8.59 -29.35 8.82
CA ASN A 229 8.68 -28.07 8.13
C ASN A 229 9.83 -28.09 7.11
N PRO A 230 9.54 -28.07 5.79
CA PRO A 230 10.59 -28.17 4.78
C PRO A 230 11.50 -26.93 4.71
N TRP A 231 11.10 -25.84 5.36
CA TRP A 231 11.77 -24.54 5.29
C TRP A 231 12.56 -24.23 6.56
N PHE A 232 12.51 -25.14 7.55
CA PHE A 232 13.14 -24.92 8.84
C PHE A 232 14.66 -24.82 8.72
N GLU A 233 15.22 -23.76 9.31
CA GLU A 233 16.64 -23.49 9.27
C GLU A 233 17.24 -23.59 10.69
N PRO A 234 17.94 -24.70 11.02
CA PRO A 234 18.42 -24.94 12.38
C PRO A 234 19.57 -24.01 12.79
N SER A 235 20.37 -23.52 11.83
CA SER A 235 21.50 -22.61 12.08
C SER A 235 21.07 -21.25 12.66
N LEU A 236 19.80 -20.84 12.47
CA LEU A 236 19.20 -19.69 13.16
C LEU A 236 19.23 -19.81 14.69
N ALA A 237 19.26 -21.02 15.24
CA ALA A 237 19.31 -21.25 16.68
C ALA A 237 20.66 -20.84 17.31
N THR A 238 21.72 -20.87 16.51
CA THR A 238 23.11 -20.71 16.97
C THR A 238 23.74 -19.39 16.54
N GLU A 239 23.24 -18.79 15.46
CA GLU A 239 23.86 -17.62 14.81
C GLU A 239 23.19 -16.28 15.14
N GLY A 240 22.77 -16.10 16.38
CA GLY A 240 22.36 -14.80 16.90
C GLY A 240 23.53 -13.88 17.24
N MET A 241 23.23 -12.74 17.87
CA MET A 241 24.25 -11.79 18.31
C MET A 241 23.87 -11.13 19.63
N LEU A 242 24.87 -10.53 20.29
CA LEU A 242 24.69 -9.75 21.53
C LEU A 242 23.99 -10.58 22.62
N TRP A 243 22.84 -10.11 23.13
CA TRP A 243 22.06 -10.75 24.18
C TRP A 243 20.98 -11.71 23.65
N PHE A 244 20.84 -11.87 22.33
CA PHE A 244 19.89 -12.76 21.67
C PHE A 244 20.65 -13.77 20.78
N PRO A 245 21.30 -14.78 21.38
CA PRO A 245 22.11 -15.76 20.63
C PRO A 245 21.28 -16.73 19.78
N ASN A 246 19.98 -16.89 20.08
CA ASN A 246 19.08 -17.77 19.36
C ASN A 246 17.98 -16.94 18.68
N LEU A 247 17.94 -16.98 17.35
CA LEU A 247 17.01 -16.19 16.52
C LEU A 247 15.61 -16.79 16.42
N LEU A 248 15.43 -18.05 16.82
CA LEU A 248 14.16 -18.79 16.77
C LEU A 248 13.25 -18.44 17.95
N ILE A 249 13.84 -18.09 19.10
CA ILE A 249 13.11 -17.78 20.32
C ILE A 249 12.86 -16.27 20.45
N PRO A 250 11.84 -15.85 21.22
CA PRO A 250 11.68 -14.46 21.61
C PRO A 250 12.90 -13.90 22.34
N ASP A 251 13.12 -12.59 22.26
CA ASP A 251 14.24 -11.93 22.95
C ASP A 251 14.16 -12.20 24.47
N PRO A 252 15.17 -12.85 25.07
CA PRO A 252 15.18 -13.16 26.50
C PRO A 252 15.07 -11.92 27.40
N THR A 253 15.53 -10.76 26.92
CA THR A 253 15.50 -9.50 27.68
C THR A 253 14.27 -8.65 27.39
N GLY A 254 13.54 -8.95 26.31
CA GLY A 254 12.42 -8.14 25.82
C GLY A 254 12.80 -6.75 25.28
N LEU A 255 14.09 -6.42 25.15
CA LEU A 255 14.58 -5.11 24.69
C LEU A 255 14.39 -4.89 23.19
N LEU A 256 14.59 -5.93 22.38
CA LEU A 256 14.58 -5.88 20.92
C LEU A 256 13.23 -5.39 20.34
N PRO A 257 12.05 -5.82 20.83
CA PRO A 257 10.77 -5.21 20.45
C PRO A 257 10.67 -3.70 20.74
N PHE A 258 11.27 -3.21 21.83
CA PHE A 258 11.30 -1.77 22.13
C PHE A 258 12.24 -1.01 21.19
N VAL A 259 13.35 -1.63 20.78
CA VAL A 259 14.20 -1.08 19.71
C VAL A 259 13.42 -0.97 18.39
N LEU A 260 12.65 -1.99 18.04
CA LEU A 260 11.74 -1.95 16.88
C LEU A 260 10.74 -0.80 16.99
N SER A 261 10.10 -0.63 18.15
CA SER A 261 9.19 0.49 18.42
C SER A 261 9.88 1.85 18.23
N ALA A 262 11.08 2.02 18.76
CA ALA A 262 11.87 3.26 18.62
C ALA A 262 12.24 3.54 17.15
N VAL A 263 12.65 2.53 16.40
CA VAL A 263 12.98 2.64 14.97
C VAL A 263 11.73 3.00 14.15
N MET A 264 10.59 2.37 14.43
CA MET A 264 9.32 2.68 13.78
C MET A 264 8.85 4.10 14.08
N PHE A 265 8.93 4.50 15.35
CA PHE A 265 8.63 5.86 15.77
C PHE A 265 9.52 6.85 15.01
N THR A 266 10.83 6.58 14.92
CA THR A 266 11.79 7.42 14.21
C THR A 266 11.45 7.48 12.71
N ASN A 267 11.07 6.36 12.08
CA ASN A 267 10.65 6.34 10.69
C ASN A 267 9.44 7.25 10.45
N VAL A 268 8.43 7.24 11.33
CA VAL A 268 7.25 8.12 11.23
C VAL A 268 7.56 9.57 11.60
N TYR A 269 8.47 9.80 12.54
CA TYR A 269 8.86 11.13 13.00
C TYR A 269 9.73 11.85 11.96
N VAL A 270 10.77 11.17 11.47
CA VAL A 270 11.77 11.63 10.50
C VAL A 270 11.26 11.56 9.07
N ALA A 271 10.19 10.79 8.79
CA ALA A 271 9.44 10.96 7.57
C ALA A 271 8.99 12.43 7.48
N LYS A 272 9.84 13.23 6.83
CA LYS A 272 9.46 14.48 6.22
C LYS A 272 8.28 14.04 5.39
N ASN A 273 7.09 14.52 5.74
CA ASN A 273 5.97 14.39 4.83
C ASN A 273 6.38 15.20 3.60
N SER A 274 7.20 14.62 2.72
CA SER A 274 7.45 15.15 1.41
C SER A 274 6.06 15.29 0.81
N ALA A 275 5.17 14.30 1.00
CA ALA A 275 3.69 14.33 0.86
C ALA A 275 2.95 15.62 1.26
N THR A 276 3.52 16.44 2.15
CA THR A 276 2.86 17.57 2.80
C THR A 276 3.86 18.69 3.06
N GLY A 277 4.72 18.99 2.08
CA GLY A 277 5.43 20.27 2.04
C GLY A 277 4.43 21.42 2.06
N ASN A 278 4.24 22.05 3.23
CA ASN A 278 3.64 23.36 3.49
C ASN A 278 2.41 23.79 2.66
N PHE A 279 1.61 22.86 2.15
CA PHE A 279 0.33 23.19 1.54
C PHE A 279 -0.83 22.75 2.39
N GLU A 280 -1.46 23.78 2.93
CA GLU A 280 -2.60 23.74 3.82
C GLU A 280 -2.21 23.20 5.19
N ARG A 281 -2.78 23.79 6.25
CA ARG A 281 -2.96 23.05 7.51
C ARG A 281 -3.39 21.66 7.09
N GLY A 282 -2.55 20.64 7.31
CA GLY A 282 -2.87 19.29 6.89
C GLY A 282 -4.31 19.02 7.28
N SER A 283 -5.15 18.61 6.31
CA SER A 283 -6.54 18.23 6.60
C SER A 283 -6.53 17.47 7.91
N SER A 284 -7.44 17.78 8.84
CA SER A 284 -7.46 17.19 10.20
C SER A 284 -7.31 15.66 10.15
N PHE A 285 -7.68 15.03 9.04
CA PHE A 285 -7.35 13.65 8.70
C PHE A 285 -5.84 13.31 8.69
N SER A 286 -4.99 14.00 7.92
CA SER A 286 -3.54 13.74 7.85
C SER A 286 -2.84 13.85 9.21
N ARG A 287 -3.22 14.84 10.03
CA ARG A 287 -2.73 14.98 11.41
C ARG A 287 -3.18 13.81 12.27
N ARG A 288 -4.46 13.42 12.20
CA ARG A 288 -4.99 12.25 12.92
C ARG A 288 -4.30 10.96 12.50
N VAL A 289 -4.07 10.74 11.20
CA VAL A 289 -3.34 9.58 10.68
C VAL A 289 -1.91 9.55 11.22
N ARG A 290 -1.20 10.69 11.24
CA ARG A 290 0.16 10.75 11.80
C ARG A 290 0.19 10.41 13.28
N VAL A 291 -0.72 11.00 14.07
CA VAL A 291 -0.81 10.72 15.51
C VAL A 291 -1.16 9.25 15.76
N PHE A 292 -2.07 8.69 14.96
CA PHE A 292 -2.39 7.27 15.00
C PHE A 292 -1.18 6.39 14.69
N MET A 293 -0.42 6.67 13.61
CA MET A 293 0.79 5.91 13.27
C MET A 293 1.87 5.99 14.35
N ILE A 294 2.01 7.16 15.00
CA ILE A 294 2.91 7.31 16.16
C ILE A 294 2.45 6.43 17.32
N GLY A 295 1.14 6.46 17.64
CA GLY A 295 0.56 5.61 18.67
C GLY A 295 0.79 4.12 18.38
N VAL A 296 0.51 3.67 17.15
CA VAL A 296 0.77 2.30 16.71
C VAL A 296 2.25 1.94 16.88
N SER A 297 3.17 2.83 16.49
CA SER A 297 4.61 2.57 16.61
C SER A 297 5.02 2.32 18.06
N LEU A 298 4.50 3.09 19.01
CA LEU A 298 4.79 2.90 20.44
C LEU A 298 4.22 1.58 20.98
N CYS A 299 3.04 1.17 20.53
CA CYS A 299 2.39 -0.07 20.95
C CYS A 299 3.06 -1.35 20.40
N ILE A 300 3.87 -1.26 19.33
CA ILE A 300 4.57 -2.44 18.76
C ILE A 300 5.47 -3.11 19.80
N GLY A 301 6.18 -2.34 20.63
CA GLY A 301 7.13 -2.90 21.60
C GLY A 301 6.49 -3.87 22.59
N PRO A 302 5.43 -3.47 23.31
CA PRO A 302 4.70 -4.37 24.20
C PRO A 302 4.03 -5.56 23.49
N PHE A 303 3.48 -5.35 22.29
CA PHE A 303 2.71 -6.38 21.59
C PHE A 303 3.57 -7.41 20.86
N CYS A 304 4.81 -7.06 20.50
CA CYS A 304 5.71 -7.94 19.78
C CYS A 304 6.73 -8.67 20.69
N GLN A 305 6.45 -8.77 22.00
CA GLN A 305 7.32 -9.48 22.94
C GLN A 305 7.43 -10.99 22.67
N TYR A 306 6.40 -11.58 22.06
CA TYR A 306 6.34 -13.02 21.78
C TYR A 306 6.90 -13.42 20.42
N LEU A 307 7.38 -12.46 19.62
CA LEU A 307 7.87 -12.77 18.27
C LEU A 307 9.30 -13.32 18.34
N PRO A 308 9.68 -14.25 17.44
CA PRO A 308 11.08 -14.67 17.29
C PRO A 308 12.00 -13.48 17.08
N SER A 309 13.16 -13.50 17.75
CA SER A 309 14.11 -12.39 17.68
C SER A 309 14.65 -12.16 16.26
N GLY A 310 14.81 -13.22 15.45
CA GLY A 310 15.20 -13.11 14.03
C GLY A 310 14.21 -12.32 13.18
N LEU A 311 12.91 -12.50 13.42
CA LEU A 311 11.87 -11.74 12.72
C LEU A 311 11.89 -10.26 13.11
N ILE A 312 12.06 -9.96 14.40
CA ILE A 312 12.16 -8.58 14.90
C ILE A 312 13.43 -7.91 14.34
N LEU A 313 14.55 -8.62 14.31
CA LEU A 313 15.82 -8.15 13.74
C LEU A 313 15.68 -7.80 12.26
N TYR A 314 15.04 -8.69 11.48
CA TYR A 314 14.72 -8.41 10.08
C TYR A 314 13.82 -7.16 9.95
N TRP A 315 12.82 -7.02 10.81
CA TRP A 315 11.91 -5.88 10.80
C TRP A 315 12.64 -4.55 11.09
N ILE A 316 13.45 -4.51 12.16
CA ILE A 316 14.30 -3.36 12.51
C ILE A 316 15.17 -2.97 11.32
N SER A 317 15.81 -3.94 10.71
CA SER A 317 16.75 -3.72 9.61
C SER A 317 16.05 -3.23 8.34
N SER A 318 14.87 -3.76 8.03
CA SER A 318 14.04 -3.34 6.90
C SER A 318 13.54 -1.90 7.04
N THR A 319 13.11 -1.51 8.24
CA THR A 319 12.71 -0.13 8.51
C THR A 319 13.91 0.84 8.48
N SER A 320 15.03 0.44 9.06
CA SER A 320 16.26 1.23 9.05
C SER A 320 16.80 1.42 7.63
N SER A 321 16.82 0.36 6.82
CA SER A 321 17.23 0.45 5.41
C SER A 321 16.27 1.35 4.62
N ALA A 322 14.95 1.26 4.89
CA ALA A 322 13.98 2.14 4.27
C ALA A 322 14.25 3.62 4.57
N MET A 323 14.58 3.97 5.81
CA MET A 323 14.97 5.32 6.19
C MET A 323 16.25 5.76 5.48
N ALA A 324 17.29 4.92 5.46
CA ALA A 324 18.55 5.23 4.79
C ALA A 324 18.37 5.49 3.28
N TRP A 325 17.63 4.61 2.60
CA TRP A 325 17.34 4.77 1.17
C TRP A 325 16.43 5.97 0.87
N ASN A 326 15.47 6.27 1.75
CA ASN A 326 14.67 7.49 1.63
C ASN A 326 15.52 8.76 1.81
N ALA A 327 16.42 8.78 2.79
CA ALA A 327 17.34 9.90 3.00
C ALA A 327 18.26 10.10 1.79
N TRP A 328 18.76 9.01 1.19
CA TRP A 328 19.52 9.08 -0.05
C TRP A 328 18.68 9.66 -1.22
N LEU A 329 17.45 9.19 -1.39
CA LEU A 329 16.54 9.71 -2.42
C LEU A 329 16.24 11.20 -2.24
N ASP A 330 16.02 11.65 -1.01
CA ASP A 330 15.74 13.05 -0.69
C ASP A 330 16.99 13.93 -0.94
N ARG A 331 18.19 13.43 -0.66
CA ARG A 331 19.45 14.11 -1.02
C ARG A 331 19.65 14.18 -2.54
N ARG A 332 19.28 13.12 -3.27
CA ARG A 332 19.43 13.05 -4.74
C ARG A 332 18.42 13.92 -5.49
N TYR A 333 17.20 14.04 -4.95
CA TYR A 333 16.08 14.79 -5.52
C TYR A 333 15.52 15.80 -4.50
N PRO A 334 16.28 16.88 -4.22
CA PRO A 334 15.87 17.86 -3.22
C PRO A 334 14.57 18.56 -3.64
N VAL A 335 13.70 18.75 -2.66
CA VAL A 335 12.50 19.59 -2.78
C VAL A 335 12.88 21.00 -2.36
N ALA A 336 12.42 22.01 -3.11
CA ALA A 336 12.63 23.38 -2.70
C ALA A 336 11.80 23.66 -1.43
N GLU A 337 12.50 23.90 -0.33
CA GLU A 337 11.92 24.33 0.95
C GLU A 337 11.98 25.86 1.04
N GLY A 338 11.15 26.47 1.91
CA GLY A 338 11.26 27.90 2.22
C GLY A 338 10.44 28.87 1.37
N PHE A 339 9.45 28.39 0.59
CA PHE A 339 8.44 29.28 0.00
C PHE A 339 7.56 29.88 1.11
N GLY A 340 7.91 31.09 1.55
CA GLY A 340 7.12 31.88 2.50
C GLY A 340 6.31 32.98 1.80
N PRO A 341 5.47 33.71 2.54
CA PRO A 341 4.87 34.95 2.05
C PRO A 341 5.96 35.85 1.48
N CYS A 342 5.70 36.45 0.32
CA CYS A 342 6.64 37.38 -0.28
C CYS A 342 6.93 38.52 0.71
N LYS A 343 8.18 38.62 1.20
CA LYS A 343 8.60 39.71 2.11
C LYS A 343 8.58 41.07 1.40
N ARG A 344 8.70 41.08 0.07
CA ARG A 344 8.64 42.30 -0.74
C ARG A 344 7.20 42.83 -0.74
N LYS A 345 7.03 44.12 -0.45
CA LYS A 345 5.75 44.82 -0.64
C LYS A 345 5.30 44.62 -2.09
N LEU A 346 4.17 43.95 -2.27
CA LEU A 346 3.59 43.75 -3.59
C LEU A 346 3.13 45.11 -4.11
N VAL A 347 3.87 45.65 -5.08
CA VAL A 347 3.36 46.77 -5.88
C VAL A 347 2.21 46.19 -6.70
N GLN A 348 0.98 46.53 -6.33
CA GLN A 348 -0.18 46.18 -7.14
C GLN A 348 0.01 46.90 -8.48
N LEU A 349 0.30 46.14 -9.54
CA LEU A 349 0.23 46.70 -10.88
C LEU A 349 -1.20 47.21 -11.08
N PRO A 350 -1.39 48.46 -11.51
CA PRO A 350 -2.73 48.97 -11.78
C PRO A 350 -3.39 48.02 -12.78
N LEU A 351 -4.59 47.55 -12.42
CA LEU A 351 -5.39 46.70 -13.28
C LEU A 351 -5.50 47.39 -14.63
N ARG A 352 -5.03 46.74 -15.72
CA ARG A 352 -5.28 47.24 -17.07
C ARG A 352 -6.80 47.31 -17.25
N LEU A 353 -7.34 48.53 -17.16
CA LEU A 353 -8.72 48.78 -17.55
C LEU A 353 -8.86 48.38 -19.02
N PRO A 354 -9.99 47.76 -19.41
CA PRO A 354 -10.23 47.46 -20.81
C PRO A 354 -10.13 48.76 -21.62
N ARG A 355 -9.38 48.72 -22.73
CA ARG A 355 -9.39 49.82 -23.70
C ARG A 355 -10.83 49.97 -24.17
N LYS A 356 -11.43 51.14 -23.88
CA LYS A 356 -12.75 51.54 -24.36
C LYS A 356 -12.74 51.61 -25.88
#